data_AF-A0A536WMN0-F1
#
_entry.id   AF-A0A536WMN0-F1
#
_cell.length_a   1.000
_cell.length_b   1.000
_cell.length_c   1.000
_cell.angle_alpha   90.00
_cell.angle_beta   90.00
_cell.angle_gamma   90.00
#
_symmetry.space_group_name_H-M   'P 1'
#
loop_
_entity.id
_entity.type
_entity.pdbx_description
1 polymer ?
#
loop_
_entity_poly.entity_id
_entity_poly.type
_entity_poly.pdbx_seq_one_letter_code
_entity_poly.pdbx_strand_id
1 'polypeptide(L)'
;MSLTALVPLLLSLGICLIPVWLLRHSGRTRAQDYLVASPHTRPEVVRNASIAYALRMVAIGPLFVWGASGELWPAIVVSACFGLGIYLIHVLRRPLLEFLDGALSADESITVHAFIARQHGNDPRVRMVAATLTLFALFCLFVGETLALAAFVRPLVKESATLTYWLVLGGLLVIALSVILSGHSGIMHSSQQQLGMLYLSLFGSTLLLLYLQVSARTPLPSHGTLAVVVAALCSAIVLGYRSSKYIDTGPVRGATASAEPLCARGLSRFEKILNVLLSILLILIILLAIVELHTAGWPNVMRDSAAALKSATRIPGVGLVALGLLPLFYPLTDITNWLRLAATQKETARVEPRQRSAVLRGVFGIYAAETSLMLLFMCMFGAIAATAVATKAGSDIPKAFVAQLIAADNAASVVTLTLFLICVFMVALSTMSAMFTACLSTVRYDVLETLWPELAPGNAQASTESTARHRSLIASVALVLAAATAFCIADTFSQIDFTGSTFVALLSALCCAQLSFAPLILGAILGRKPGGVRSVSPRWAMIILVSGAVTGVAAVVIYLVTGVEAWLWSASPACLGSGGVLFIIARATSRRPA
;
A
#
# COMPACT_ATOMS: atom_id res chain seq x y z
N MET A 1 -20.63 -14.88 15.59
CA MET A 1 -19.25 -14.36 15.55
C MET A 1 -18.66 -14.50 16.94
N SER A 2 -17.46 -15.06 17.10
CA SER A 2 -16.84 -15.11 18.43
C SER A 2 -16.52 -13.69 18.92
N LEU A 3 -16.60 -13.46 20.24
CA LEU A 3 -16.17 -12.20 20.86
C LEU A 3 -14.73 -11.84 20.48
N THR A 4 -13.89 -12.86 20.25
CA THR A 4 -12.49 -12.73 19.81
C THR A 4 -12.31 -12.06 18.45
N ALA A 5 -13.30 -12.11 17.55
CA ALA A 5 -13.24 -11.42 16.25
C ALA A 5 -14.01 -10.09 16.25
N LEU A 6 -15.11 -10.00 17.02
CA LEU A 6 -15.94 -8.80 17.10
C LEU A 6 -15.22 -7.62 17.73
N VAL A 7 -14.52 -7.85 18.84
CA VAL A 7 -13.84 -6.78 19.58
C VAL A 7 -12.71 -6.14 18.76
N PRO A 8 -11.78 -6.90 18.13
CA PRO A 8 -10.79 -6.34 17.20
C PRO A 8 -11.41 -5.51 16.08
N LEU A 9 -12.50 -5.98 15.48
CA LEU A 9 -13.17 -5.28 14.38
C LEU A 9 -13.74 -3.95 14.84
N LEU A 10 -14.52 -3.95 15.94
CA LEU A 10 -15.13 -2.74 16.48
C LEU A 10 -14.08 -1.72 16.92
N LEU A 11 -13.01 -2.18 17.57
CA LEU A 11 -11.87 -1.34 17.93
C LEU A 11 -11.23 -0.72 16.69
N SER A 12 -11.05 -1.53 15.65
CA SER A 12 -10.43 -1.07 14.39
C SER A 12 -11.27 0.00 13.72
N LEU A 13 -12.56 -0.24 13.57
CA LEU A 13 -13.50 0.72 12.99
C LEU A 13 -13.57 2.00 13.84
N GLY A 14 -13.64 1.88 15.17
CA GLY A 14 -13.68 3.02 16.08
C GLY A 14 -12.48 3.96 15.90
N ILE A 15 -11.26 3.41 15.90
CA ILE A 15 -10.02 4.18 15.73
C ILE A 15 -9.97 4.85 14.36
N CYS A 16 -10.39 4.16 13.30
CA CYS A 16 -10.40 4.70 11.94
C CYS A 16 -11.40 5.84 11.75
N LEU A 17 -12.53 5.80 12.44
CA LEU A 17 -13.62 6.76 12.29
C LEU A 17 -13.42 8.06 13.10
N ILE A 18 -12.55 8.06 14.12
CA ILE A 18 -12.30 9.27 14.94
C ILE A 18 -11.80 10.44 14.09
N PRO A 19 -10.74 10.31 13.27
CA PRO A 19 -10.29 11.42 12.42
C PRO A 19 -11.30 11.83 11.35
N VAL A 20 -12.06 10.85 10.83
CA VAL A 20 -13.13 11.07 9.84
C VAL A 20 -14.22 11.96 10.42
N TRP A 21 -14.60 11.72 11.67
CA TRP A 21 -15.61 12.52 12.38
C TRP A 21 -15.08 13.91 12.76
N LEU A 22 -13.84 13.99 13.26
CA LEU A 22 -13.20 15.27 13.61
C LEU A 22 -13.00 16.20 12.41
N LEU A 23 -12.74 15.63 11.23
CA LEU A 23 -12.52 16.36 9.98
C LEU A 23 -13.76 16.37 9.07
N ARG A 24 -14.91 15.92 9.60
CA ARG A 24 -16.20 15.94 8.91
C ARG A 24 -16.59 17.40 8.62
N HIS A 25 -16.84 17.67 7.34
CA HIS A 25 -17.11 18.97 6.74
C HIS A 25 -17.63 20.13 7.62
N SER A 26 -16.87 21.24 7.61
CA SER A 26 -17.38 22.62 7.48
C SER A 26 -16.81 23.24 6.19
N GLY A 27 -17.68 23.63 5.25
CA GLY A 27 -17.43 24.61 4.18
C GLY A 27 -16.17 24.49 3.28
N ARG A 28 -15.86 23.32 2.70
CA ARG A 28 -14.80 23.26 1.65
C ARG A 28 -15.39 23.69 0.31
N THR A 29 -14.87 24.77 -0.28
CA THR A 29 -15.40 25.39 -1.50
C THR A 29 -14.74 24.88 -2.79
N ARG A 30 -13.53 24.28 -2.73
CA ARG A 30 -12.79 23.79 -3.92
C ARG A 30 -12.57 22.28 -3.92
N ALA A 31 -12.64 21.66 -5.11
CA ALA A 31 -12.33 20.24 -5.33
C ALA A 31 -10.93 19.85 -4.81
N GLN A 32 -9.95 20.75 -4.97
CA GLN A 32 -8.58 20.59 -4.49
C GLN A 32 -8.48 20.41 -2.97
N ASP A 33 -9.35 21.07 -2.20
CA ASP A 33 -9.38 20.95 -0.74
C ASP A 33 -10.01 19.64 -0.27
N TYR A 34 -10.82 19.02 -1.13
CA TYR A 34 -11.48 17.74 -0.86
C TYR A 34 -10.63 16.54 -1.33
N LEU A 35 -9.99 16.62 -2.49
CA LEU A 35 -9.31 15.48 -3.12
C LEU A 35 -7.79 15.49 -3.01
N VAL A 36 -7.14 16.65 -2.90
CA VAL A 36 -5.69 16.73 -2.75
C VAL A 36 -5.33 16.78 -1.28
N ALA A 37 -5.72 17.85 -0.60
CA ALA A 37 -5.61 17.99 0.84
C ALA A 37 -6.28 19.30 1.24
N SER A 38 -6.86 19.32 2.44
CA SER A 38 -7.10 20.59 3.13
C SER A 38 -5.73 21.28 3.33
N PRO A 39 -5.64 22.61 3.27
CA PRO A 39 -4.38 23.38 3.33
C PRO A 39 -3.50 23.23 4.58
N HIS A 40 -3.71 22.21 5.43
CA HIS A 40 -2.99 22.00 6.69
C HIS A 40 -2.59 20.53 6.95
N THR A 41 -2.45 19.67 5.94
CA THR A 41 -1.96 18.30 6.18
C THR A 41 -0.44 18.27 6.26
N ARG A 42 0.06 18.02 7.48
CA ARG A 42 1.50 17.98 7.78
C ARG A 42 2.24 16.89 7.00
N PRO A 43 3.49 17.12 6.56
CA PRO A 43 4.29 16.12 5.84
C PRO A 43 4.49 14.81 6.62
N GLU A 44 4.52 14.86 7.96
CA GLU A 44 4.65 13.69 8.82
C GLU A 44 3.42 12.78 8.74
N VAL A 45 2.22 13.36 8.68
CA VAL A 45 0.96 12.62 8.49
C VAL A 45 0.93 11.98 7.11
N VAL A 46 1.33 12.73 6.07
CA VAL A 46 1.43 12.19 4.70
C VAL A 46 2.42 11.02 4.64
N ARG A 47 3.58 11.15 5.29
CA ARG A 47 4.59 10.08 5.39
C ARG A 47 4.00 8.84 6.05
N ASN A 48 3.36 8.98 7.21
CA ASN A 48 2.77 7.87 7.95
C ASN A 48 1.63 7.21 7.15
N ALA A 49 0.77 8.00 6.53
CA ALA A 49 -0.27 7.48 5.63
C ALA A 49 0.30 6.75 4.41
N SER A 50 1.48 7.17 3.92
CA SER A 50 2.18 6.50 2.81
C SER A 50 2.67 5.12 3.21
N ILE A 51 3.33 5.02 4.36
CA ILE A 51 3.80 3.74 4.91
C ILE A 51 2.62 2.80 5.16
N ALA A 52 1.54 3.30 5.78
CA ALA A 52 0.33 2.53 6.08
C ALA A 52 -0.30 1.88 4.85
N TYR A 53 -0.24 2.57 3.71
CA TYR A 53 -0.81 2.10 2.45
C TYR A 53 0.11 1.14 1.69
N ALA A 54 1.42 1.35 1.80
CA ALA A 54 2.39 0.49 1.13
C ALA A 54 2.43 -0.92 1.75
N LEU A 55 2.11 -1.03 3.03
CA LEU A 55 1.80 -2.30 3.69
C LEU A 55 0.41 -2.76 3.23
N ARG A 56 0.36 -3.60 2.19
CA ARG A 56 -0.90 -4.09 1.57
C ARG A 56 -1.41 -5.38 2.21
N MET A 57 -2.73 -5.56 2.35
CA MET A 57 -3.29 -6.77 2.96
C MET A 57 -3.03 -7.99 2.05
N VAL A 58 -3.11 -7.77 0.74
CA VAL A 58 -2.67 -8.67 -0.32
C VAL A 58 -1.21 -9.14 -0.16
N ALA A 59 -0.32 -8.34 0.43
CA ALA A 59 1.07 -8.72 0.65
C ALA A 59 1.28 -9.53 1.94
N ILE A 60 0.40 -9.39 2.94
CA ILE A 60 0.54 -10.04 4.25
C ILE A 60 0.54 -11.56 4.14
N GLY A 61 -0.43 -12.14 3.42
CA GLY A 61 -0.52 -13.59 3.26
C GLY A 61 0.75 -14.20 2.66
N PRO A 62 1.18 -13.73 1.47
CA PRO A 62 2.42 -14.18 0.84
C PRO A 62 3.66 -13.99 1.70
N LEU A 63 3.85 -12.81 2.33
CA LEU A 63 5.00 -12.56 3.19
C LEU A 63 5.00 -13.50 4.41
N PHE A 64 3.84 -13.72 5.03
CA PHE A 64 3.68 -14.64 6.15
C PHE A 64 4.05 -16.07 5.73
N VAL A 65 3.57 -16.54 4.57
CA VAL A 65 3.84 -17.88 4.05
C VAL A 65 5.29 -18.07 3.63
N TRP A 66 5.90 -17.08 2.97
CA TRP A 66 7.32 -17.09 2.64
C TRP A 66 8.18 -17.16 3.90
N GLY A 67 7.82 -16.42 4.95
CA GLY A 67 8.45 -16.53 6.26
C GLY A 67 8.32 -17.92 6.87
N ALA A 68 7.08 -18.41 6.98
CA ALA A 68 6.76 -19.70 7.57
C ALA A 68 7.40 -20.89 6.84
N SER A 69 7.60 -20.78 5.53
CA SER A 69 8.25 -21.79 4.69
C SER A 69 9.77 -21.64 4.59
N GLY A 70 10.34 -20.55 5.12
CA GLY A 70 11.77 -20.23 5.01
C GLY A 70 12.21 -19.73 3.62
N GLU A 71 11.27 -19.32 2.76
CA GLU A 71 11.54 -18.73 1.44
C GLU A 71 11.81 -17.22 1.55
N LEU A 72 13.01 -16.84 2.00
CA LEU A 72 13.29 -15.46 2.37
C LEU A 72 13.63 -14.54 1.17
N TRP A 73 14.18 -15.10 0.09
CA TRP A 73 14.63 -14.34 -1.08
C TRP A 73 13.54 -13.48 -1.74
N PRO A 74 12.31 -13.99 -1.98
CA PRO A 74 11.21 -13.16 -2.47
C PRO A 74 10.95 -11.92 -1.61
N ALA A 75 10.91 -12.08 -0.28
CA ALA A 75 10.68 -10.97 0.65
C ALA A 75 11.83 -9.96 0.65
N ILE A 76 13.08 -10.42 0.58
CA ILE A 76 14.27 -9.55 0.49
C ILE A 76 14.24 -8.73 -0.80
N VAL A 77 13.99 -9.37 -1.95
CA VAL A 77 13.94 -8.71 -3.26
C VAL A 77 12.82 -7.68 -3.30
N VAL A 78 11.60 -8.06 -2.90
CA VAL A 78 10.44 -7.14 -2.86
C VAL A 78 10.73 -5.94 -1.97
N SER A 79 11.24 -6.17 -0.76
CA SER A 79 11.52 -5.11 0.21
C SER A 79 12.60 -4.15 -0.30
N ALA A 80 13.72 -4.67 -0.81
CA ALA A 80 14.81 -3.85 -1.33
C ALA A 80 14.39 -3.06 -2.57
N CYS A 81 13.69 -3.69 -3.51
CA CYS A 81 13.22 -3.03 -4.72
C CYS A 81 12.15 -1.98 -4.44
N PHE A 82 11.27 -2.20 -3.45
CA PHE A 82 10.30 -1.18 -3.03
C PHE A 82 10.99 0.06 -2.49
N GLY A 83 11.95 -0.11 -1.56
CA GLY A 83 12.74 0.99 -1.02
C GLY A 83 13.49 1.76 -2.12
N LEU A 84 14.07 1.03 -3.08
CA LEU A 84 14.72 1.62 -4.25
C LEU A 84 13.74 2.37 -5.16
N GLY A 85 12.51 1.88 -5.32
CA GLY A 85 11.46 2.53 -6.09
C GLY A 85 11.02 3.86 -5.48
N ILE A 86 10.87 3.93 -4.15
CA ILE A 86 10.62 5.21 -3.45
C ILE A 86 11.82 6.16 -3.57
N TYR A 87 13.03 5.62 -3.45
CA TYR A 87 14.25 6.39 -3.68
C TYR A 87 14.32 6.93 -5.12
N LEU A 88 13.85 6.16 -6.11
CA LEU A 88 13.75 6.62 -7.50
C LEU A 88 12.84 7.84 -7.61
N ILE A 89 11.66 7.86 -6.98
CA ILE A 89 10.80 9.06 -6.92
C ILE A 89 11.57 10.24 -6.33
N HIS A 90 12.34 10.01 -5.26
CA HIS A 90 13.17 11.05 -4.67
C HIS A 90 14.21 11.60 -5.65
N VAL A 91 14.93 10.74 -6.39
CA VAL A 91 15.90 11.15 -7.41
C VAL A 91 15.23 11.92 -8.54
N LEU A 92 14.06 11.46 -8.97
CA LEU A 92 13.27 12.03 -10.08
C LEU A 92 12.36 13.19 -9.66
N ARG A 93 12.46 13.68 -8.41
CA ARG A 93 11.51 14.64 -7.84
C ARG A 93 11.41 15.95 -8.60
N ARG A 94 12.51 16.55 -9.06
CA ARG A 94 12.51 17.92 -9.63
C ARG A 94 11.44 18.14 -10.70
N PRO A 95 11.40 17.35 -11.80
CA PRO A 95 10.39 17.52 -12.84
C PRO A 95 8.97 17.19 -12.37
N LEU A 96 8.82 16.28 -11.40
CA LEU A 96 7.52 15.98 -10.79
C LEU A 96 7.01 17.18 -10.00
N LEU A 97 7.88 17.80 -9.19
CA LEU A 97 7.52 18.97 -8.39
C LEU A 97 7.21 20.19 -9.25
N GLU A 98 7.97 20.43 -10.32
CA GLU A 98 7.68 21.51 -11.27
C GLU A 98 6.29 21.36 -11.91
N PHE A 99 5.92 20.13 -12.29
CA PHE A 99 4.57 19.85 -12.80
C PHE A 99 3.51 20.09 -11.72
N LEU A 100 3.73 19.59 -10.51
CA LEU A 100 2.78 19.73 -9.41
C LEU A 100 2.60 21.18 -8.99
N ASP A 101 3.67 21.97 -8.88
CA ASP A 101 3.61 23.40 -8.55
C ASP A 101 2.79 24.16 -9.60
N GLY A 102 3.03 23.89 -10.89
CA GLY A 102 2.23 24.45 -11.99
C GLY A 102 0.75 24.06 -11.88
N ALA A 103 0.46 22.77 -11.76
CA ALA A 103 -0.91 22.26 -11.68
C ALA A 103 -1.65 22.75 -10.43
N LEU A 104 -0.98 22.82 -9.27
CA LEU A 104 -1.57 23.33 -8.03
C LEU A 104 -1.86 24.83 -8.10
N SER A 105 -1.00 25.61 -8.77
CA SER A 105 -1.20 27.06 -8.94
C SER A 105 -2.34 27.41 -9.89
N ALA A 106 -2.55 26.59 -10.92
CA ALA A 106 -3.60 26.77 -11.93
C ALA A 106 -4.91 26.03 -11.59
N ASP A 107 -4.98 25.36 -10.44
CA ASP A 107 -6.09 24.47 -10.04
C ASP A 107 -6.43 23.42 -11.12
N GLU A 108 -5.40 22.84 -11.73
CA GLU A 108 -5.52 21.81 -12.74
C GLU A 108 -5.25 20.41 -12.16
N SER A 109 -5.48 19.36 -12.95
CA SER A 109 -5.20 17.99 -12.51
C SER A 109 -3.73 17.74 -12.18
N ILE A 110 -3.53 17.23 -10.98
CA ILE A 110 -2.24 16.84 -10.38
C ILE A 110 -1.89 15.37 -10.60
N THR A 111 -2.67 14.63 -11.39
CA THR A 111 -2.55 13.18 -11.51
C THR A 111 -1.42 12.77 -12.46
N VAL A 112 -0.96 11.53 -12.31
CA VAL A 112 0.00 10.90 -13.22
C VAL A 112 -0.49 10.89 -14.68
N HIS A 113 -1.81 10.78 -14.89
CA HIS A 113 -2.42 10.77 -16.21
C HIS A 113 -2.29 12.14 -16.90
N ALA A 114 -2.55 13.22 -16.16
CA ALA A 114 -2.37 14.58 -16.64
C ALA A 114 -0.89 14.87 -16.93
N PHE A 115 0.03 14.36 -16.10
CA PHE A 115 1.47 14.45 -16.37
C PHE A 115 1.83 13.78 -17.70
N ILE A 116 1.45 12.51 -17.91
CA ILE A 116 1.72 11.76 -19.14
C ILE A 116 1.14 12.50 -20.36
N ALA A 117 -0.11 12.93 -20.29
CA ALA A 117 -0.76 13.63 -21.38
C ALA A 117 -0.01 14.93 -21.76
N ARG A 118 0.32 15.78 -20.77
CA ARG A 118 1.05 17.04 -21.01
C ARG A 118 2.44 16.82 -21.59
N GLN A 119 3.15 15.80 -21.11
CA GLN A 119 4.48 15.47 -21.64
C GLN A 119 4.42 14.92 -23.07
N HIS A 120 3.26 14.47 -23.56
CA HIS A 120 3.12 13.78 -24.85
C HIS A 120 2.07 14.41 -25.77
N GLY A 121 2.01 15.75 -25.80
CA GLY A 121 1.20 16.51 -26.76
C GLY A 121 -0.15 16.99 -26.23
N ASN A 122 -0.42 16.82 -24.94
CA ASN A 122 -1.62 17.27 -24.23
C ASN A 122 -2.95 16.77 -24.82
N ASP A 123 -2.94 15.55 -25.38
CA ASP A 123 -4.14 14.93 -25.96
C ASP A 123 -5.03 14.33 -24.86
N PRO A 124 -6.33 14.70 -24.78
CA PRO A 124 -7.25 14.18 -23.78
C PRO A 124 -7.46 12.66 -23.88
N ARG A 125 -7.25 12.06 -25.06
CA ARG A 125 -7.39 10.60 -25.26
C ARG A 125 -6.31 9.83 -24.53
N VAL A 126 -5.07 10.32 -24.54
CA VAL A 126 -3.95 9.73 -23.79
C VAL A 126 -4.28 9.72 -22.30
N ARG A 127 -4.81 10.85 -21.81
CA ARG A 127 -5.24 10.99 -20.41
C ARG A 127 -6.34 10.02 -20.03
N MET A 128 -7.38 9.90 -20.87
CA MET A 128 -8.50 8.99 -20.64
C MET A 128 -8.03 7.53 -20.59
N VAL A 129 -7.21 7.10 -21.56
CA VAL A 129 -6.67 5.73 -21.59
C VAL A 129 -5.87 5.43 -20.32
N ALA A 130 -4.98 6.33 -19.91
CA ALA A 130 -4.21 6.16 -18.69
C ALA A 130 -5.12 6.12 -17.44
N ALA A 131 -6.13 6.98 -17.36
CA ALA A 131 -7.09 6.99 -16.26
C ALA A 131 -7.90 5.68 -16.19
N THR A 132 -8.36 5.14 -17.33
CA THR A 132 -9.07 3.86 -17.39
C THR A 132 -8.18 2.70 -16.93
N LEU A 133 -6.91 2.68 -17.34
CA LEU A 133 -5.96 1.65 -16.90
C LEU A 133 -5.69 1.72 -15.39
N THR A 134 -5.61 2.92 -14.81
CA THR A 134 -5.52 3.10 -13.36
C THR A 134 -6.76 2.63 -12.64
N LEU A 135 -7.96 2.99 -13.11
CA LEU A 135 -9.21 2.55 -12.51
C LEU A 135 -9.33 1.03 -12.55
N PHE A 136 -8.96 0.40 -13.67
CA PHE A 136 -8.92 -1.06 -13.80
C PHE A 136 -7.95 -1.69 -12.79
N ALA A 137 -6.70 -1.22 -12.74
CA ALA A 137 -5.69 -1.78 -11.82
C ALA A 137 -6.09 -1.63 -10.36
N LEU A 138 -6.55 -0.43 -9.95
CA LEU A 138 -6.99 -0.17 -8.58
C LEU A 138 -8.26 -0.95 -8.24
N PHE A 139 -9.19 -1.12 -9.18
CA PHE A 139 -10.38 -1.95 -8.97
C PHE A 139 -10.00 -3.41 -8.73
N CYS A 140 -9.14 -3.98 -9.57
CA CYS A 140 -8.64 -5.34 -9.40
C CYS A 140 -7.89 -5.53 -8.07
N LEU A 141 -7.03 -4.57 -7.70
CA LEU A 141 -6.36 -4.58 -6.41
C LEU A 141 -7.35 -4.50 -5.26
N PHE A 142 -8.34 -3.61 -5.33
CA PHE A 142 -9.36 -3.43 -4.31
C PHE A 142 -10.17 -4.72 -4.10
N VAL A 143 -10.54 -5.43 -5.18
CA VAL A 143 -11.17 -6.76 -5.10
C VAL A 143 -10.21 -7.81 -4.53
N GLY A 144 -8.92 -7.74 -4.88
CA GLY A 144 -7.89 -8.59 -4.28
C GLY A 144 -7.76 -8.40 -2.76
N GLU A 145 -7.79 -7.16 -2.28
CA GLU A 145 -7.76 -6.82 -0.85
C GLU A 145 -9.04 -7.30 -0.13
N THR A 146 -10.21 -7.27 -0.78
CA THR A 146 -11.45 -7.77 -0.14
C THR A 146 -11.46 -9.28 -0.05
N LEU A 147 -10.98 -9.98 -1.08
CA LEU A 147 -10.75 -11.42 -1.05
C LEU A 147 -9.74 -11.81 0.04
N ALA A 148 -8.65 -11.04 0.17
CA ALA A 148 -7.67 -11.19 1.24
C ALA A 148 -8.34 -11.15 2.62
N LEU A 149 -9.08 -10.07 2.87
CA LEU A 149 -9.74 -9.86 4.15
C LEU A 149 -10.74 -10.99 4.44
N ALA A 150 -11.53 -11.39 3.45
CA ALA A 150 -12.47 -12.50 3.58
C ALA A 150 -11.77 -13.81 3.97
N ALA A 151 -10.63 -14.12 3.35
CA ALA A 151 -9.86 -15.34 3.64
C ALA A 151 -9.40 -15.42 5.10
N PHE A 152 -9.01 -14.29 5.71
CA PHE A 152 -8.62 -14.23 7.13
C PHE A 152 -9.82 -14.22 8.09
N VAL A 153 -10.96 -13.68 7.67
CA VAL A 153 -12.17 -13.60 8.51
C VAL A 153 -12.93 -14.93 8.56
N ARG A 154 -12.97 -15.69 7.45
CA ARG A 154 -13.65 -17.00 7.37
C ARG A 154 -13.39 -17.95 8.54
N PRO A 155 -12.14 -18.25 8.93
CA PRO A 155 -11.88 -19.20 10.01
C PRO A 155 -12.42 -18.74 11.37
N LEU A 156 -12.71 -17.45 11.55
CA LEU A 156 -13.19 -16.88 12.82
C LEU A 156 -14.71 -16.96 12.98
N VAL A 157 -15.42 -17.14 11.88
CA VAL A 157 -16.87 -17.08 11.82
C VAL A 157 -17.40 -18.47 11.49
N LYS A 158 -17.32 -19.40 12.46
CA LYS A 158 -17.82 -20.80 12.46
C LYS A 158 -18.70 -21.14 11.24
N GLU A 159 -18.05 -21.37 10.10
CA GLU A 159 -18.59 -21.73 8.77
C GLU A 159 -19.79 -20.94 8.21
N SER A 160 -20.24 -19.83 8.82
CA SER A 160 -21.34 -19.04 8.24
C SER A 160 -20.81 -18.10 7.16
N ALA A 161 -20.75 -18.62 5.94
CA ALA A 161 -20.35 -17.87 4.75
C ALA A 161 -21.08 -16.53 4.65
N THR A 162 -22.39 -16.52 4.93
CA THR A 162 -23.25 -15.32 4.92
C THR A 162 -22.75 -14.18 5.81
N LEU A 163 -22.27 -14.48 7.02
CA LEU A 163 -21.80 -13.45 7.94
C LEU A 163 -20.46 -12.86 7.47
N THR A 164 -19.61 -13.66 6.83
CA THR A 164 -18.37 -13.16 6.21
C THR A 164 -18.70 -12.15 5.09
N TYR A 165 -19.67 -12.46 4.22
CA TYR A 165 -20.12 -11.52 3.18
C TYR A 165 -20.64 -10.21 3.79
N TRP A 166 -21.52 -10.29 4.78
CA TRP A 166 -22.05 -9.09 5.43
C TRP A 166 -20.98 -8.22 6.08
N LEU A 167 -19.95 -8.84 6.68
CA LEU A 167 -18.85 -8.13 7.31
C LEU A 167 -17.99 -7.39 6.27
N VAL A 168 -17.63 -8.08 5.18
CA VAL A 168 -16.84 -7.47 4.08
C VAL A 168 -17.63 -6.35 3.41
N LEU A 169 -18.90 -6.58 3.07
CA LEU A 169 -19.77 -5.58 2.44
C LEU A 169 -20.01 -4.38 3.37
N GLY A 170 -20.22 -4.62 4.67
CA GLY A 170 -20.33 -3.57 5.67
C GLY A 170 -19.04 -2.76 5.78
N GLY A 171 -17.88 -3.40 5.77
CA GLY A 171 -16.57 -2.74 5.74
C GLY A 171 -16.38 -1.84 4.52
N LEU A 172 -16.74 -2.35 3.33
CA LEU A 172 -16.72 -1.57 2.07
C LEU A 172 -17.59 -0.31 2.15
N LEU A 173 -18.80 -0.45 2.70
CA LEU A 173 -19.70 0.69 2.89
C LEU A 173 -19.12 1.71 3.87
N VAL A 174 -18.54 1.27 4.99
CA VAL A 174 -17.89 2.16 5.97
C VAL A 174 -16.72 2.91 5.33
N ILE A 175 -15.89 2.22 4.54
CA ILE A 175 -14.79 2.85 3.81
C ILE A 175 -15.33 3.93 2.87
N ALA A 176 -16.33 3.62 2.05
CA ALA A 176 -16.91 4.58 1.12
C ALA A 176 -17.48 5.81 1.83
N LEU A 177 -18.25 5.60 2.89
CA LEU A 177 -18.80 6.68 3.72
C LEU A 177 -17.69 7.53 4.35
N SER A 178 -16.63 6.91 4.85
CA SER A 178 -15.51 7.62 5.48
C SER A 178 -14.79 8.55 4.50
N VAL A 179 -14.58 8.09 3.27
CA VAL A 179 -13.93 8.88 2.21
C VAL A 179 -14.85 10.03 1.79
N ILE A 180 -16.15 9.75 1.61
CA ILE A 180 -17.14 10.76 1.22
C ILE A 180 -17.27 11.88 2.26
N LEU A 181 -17.24 11.53 3.55
CA LEU A 181 -17.48 12.48 4.63
C LEU A 181 -16.25 13.34 4.96
N SER A 182 -15.04 12.80 4.81
CA SER A 182 -13.82 13.44 5.32
C SER A 182 -12.84 13.90 4.25
N GLY A 183 -12.96 13.40 3.01
CA GLY A 183 -12.04 13.67 1.90
C GLY A 183 -10.62 13.13 2.14
N HIS A 184 -9.68 13.44 1.23
CA HIS A 184 -8.32 12.87 1.27
C HIS A 184 -7.57 13.18 2.58
N SER A 185 -7.76 14.38 3.13
CA SER A 185 -7.13 14.79 4.39
C SER A 185 -7.57 13.94 5.59
N GLY A 186 -8.88 13.69 5.72
CA GLY A 186 -9.41 12.84 6.79
C GLY A 186 -8.92 11.40 6.69
N ILE A 187 -8.84 10.87 5.47
CA ILE A 187 -8.27 9.56 5.21
C ILE A 187 -6.78 9.52 5.56
N MET A 188 -5.99 10.54 5.25
CA MET A 188 -4.57 10.58 5.64
C MET A 188 -4.38 10.53 7.18
N HIS A 189 -5.19 11.28 7.94
CA HIS A 189 -5.15 11.22 9.40
C HIS A 189 -5.65 9.86 9.94
N SER A 190 -6.67 9.26 9.32
CA SER A 190 -7.14 7.91 9.64
C SER A 190 -6.05 6.85 9.36
N SER A 191 -5.38 6.94 8.21
CA SER A 191 -4.26 6.05 7.85
C SER A 191 -3.07 6.18 8.77
N GLN A 192 -2.79 7.36 9.31
CA GLN A 192 -1.79 7.51 10.36
C GLN A 192 -2.17 6.72 11.64
N GLN A 193 -3.42 6.77 12.08
CA GLN A 193 -3.86 5.98 13.24
C GLN A 193 -3.79 4.49 12.97
N GLN A 194 -4.20 4.08 11.76
CA GLN A 194 -4.11 2.70 11.31
C GLN A 194 -2.67 2.20 11.34
N LEU A 195 -1.68 3.00 10.91
CA LEU A 195 -0.27 2.64 11.03
C LEU A 195 0.17 2.42 12.48
N GLY A 196 -0.23 3.33 13.37
CA GLY A 196 0.06 3.22 14.79
C GLY A 196 -0.43 1.91 15.41
N MET A 197 -1.67 1.56 15.10
CA MET A 197 -2.29 0.32 15.56
C MET A 197 -1.73 -0.92 14.86
N LEU A 198 -1.33 -0.81 13.60
CA LEU A 198 -0.60 -1.85 12.87
C LEU A 198 0.73 -2.15 13.58
N TYR A 199 1.50 -1.13 13.97
CA TYR A 199 2.73 -1.35 14.74
C TYR A 199 2.47 -1.96 16.10
N LEU A 200 1.45 -1.49 16.81
CA LEU A 200 1.08 -2.06 18.11
C LEU A 200 0.77 -3.54 17.98
N SER A 201 -0.05 -3.89 16.99
CA SER A 201 -0.48 -5.26 16.76
C SER A 201 0.65 -6.17 16.26
N LEU A 202 1.43 -5.71 15.28
CA LEU A 202 2.52 -6.49 14.70
C LEU A 202 3.65 -6.70 15.71
N PHE A 203 4.11 -5.65 16.40
CA PHE A 203 5.16 -5.78 17.42
C PHE A 203 4.65 -6.51 18.66
N GLY A 204 3.43 -6.23 19.11
CA GLY A 204 2.83 -6.92 20.26
C GLY A 204 2.64 -8.43 20.02
N SER A 205 2.16 -8.82 18.83
CA SER A 205 2.03 -10.24 18.49
C SER A 205 3.39 -10.93 18.34
N THR A 206 4.37 -10.27 17.70
CA THR A 206 5.75 -10.80 17.60
C THR A 206 6.37 -11.00 18.98
N LEU A 207 6.19 -10.04 19.89
CA LEU A 207 6.70 -10.12 21.25
C LEU A 207 6.14 -11.33 21.99
N LEU A 208 4.82 -11.55 21.91
CA LEU A 208 4.17 -12.68 22.55
C LEU A 208 4.59 -14.02 21.95
N LEU A 209 4.78 -14.10 20.63
CA LEU A 209 5.28 -15.31 19.98
C LEU A 209 6.74 -15.61 20.39
N LEU A 210 7.60 -14.59 20.44
CA LEU A 210 8.97 -14.75 20.97
C LEU A 210 8.96 -15.20 22.43
N TYR A 211 8.08 -14.64 23.25
CA TYR A 211 7.90 -15.07 24.62
C TYR A 211 7.50 -16.55 24.70
N LEU A 212 6.51 -16.98 23.91
CA LEU A 212 6.08 -18.38 23.87
C LEU A 212 7.25 -19.30 23.45
N GLN A 213 8.03 -18.90 22.45
CA GLN A 213 9.18 -19.66 21.97
C GLN A 213 10.28 -19.81 23.03
N VAL A 214 10.71 -18.68 23.63
CA VAL A 214 11.73 -18.66 24.71
C VAL A 214 11.25 -19.50 25.90
N SER A 215 9.97 -19.42 26.25
CA SER A 215 9.39 -20.17 27.37
C SER A 215 9.34 -21.68 27.12
N ALA A 216 9.08 -22.08 25.88
CA ALA A 216 9.00 -23.50 25.49
C ALA A 216 10.39 -24.14 25.31
N ARG A 217 11.45 -23.34 25.19
CA ARG A 217 12.83 -23.79 24.90
C ARG A 217 12.91 -24.72 23.69
N THR A 218 12.10 -24.45 22.68
CA THR A 218 12.10 -25.25 21.45
C THR A 218 13.34 -24.93 20.63
N PRO A 219 14.07 -25.94 20.12
CA PRO A 219 15.21 -25.68 19.24
C PRO A 219 14.71 -25.00 17.97
N LEU A 220 15.32 -23.87 17.64
CA LEU A 220 14.98 -23.10 16.44
C LEU A 220 15.50 -23.79 15.17
N PRO A 221 14.68 -23.93 14.13
CA PRO A 221 15.19 -24.24 12.80
C PRO A 221 16.01 -23.05 12.27
N SER A 222 16.87 -23.30 11.29
CA SER A 222 17.80 -22.30 10.76
C SER A 222 17.15 -21.00 10.29
N HIS A 223 15.99 -21.10 9.62
CA HIS A 223 15.22 -19.94 9.18
C HIS A 223 14.56 -19.19 10.35
N GLY A 224 14.20 -19.89 11.43
CA GLY A 224 13.70 -19.27 12.66
C GLY A 224 14.77 -18.45 13.38
N THR A 225 16.00 -18.98 13.48
CA THR A 225 17.16 -18.24 14.01
C THR A 225 17.42 -16.97 13.23
N LEU A 226 17.45 -17.05 11.89
CA LEU A 226 17.61 -15.87 11.04
C LEU A 226 16.47 -14.87 11.24
N ALA A 227 15.23 -15.35 11.37
CA ALA A 227 14.08 -14.49 11.58
C ALA A 227 14.15 -13.70 12.89
N VAL A 228 14.60 -14.31 13.98
CA VAL A 228 14.83 -13.63 15.27
C VAL A 228 15.90 -12.54 15.12
N VAL A 229 17.03 -12.84 14.46
CA VAL A 229 18.12 -11.87 14.21
C VAL A 229 17.62 -10.67 13.40
N VAL A 230 16.94 -10.94 12.27
CA VAL A 230 16.46 -9.89 11.37
C VAL A 230 15.35 -9.07 12.02
N ALA A 231 14.42 -9.69 12.74
CA ALA A 231 13.38 -8.98 13.49
C ALA A 231 14.00 -8.03 14.53
N ALA A 232 14.98 -8.49 15.30
CA ALA A 232 15.70 -7.65 16.27
C ALA A 232 16.43 -6.48 15.60
N LEU A 233 17.10 -6.72 14.47
CA LEU A 233 17.78 -5.67 13.71
C LEU A 233 16.78 -4.64 13.14
N CYS A 234 15.68 -5.08 12.55
CA CYS A 234 14.59 -4.22 12.09
C CYS A 234 14.05 -3.38 13.25
N SER A 235 13.80 -3.98 14.41
CA SER A 235 13.33 -3.27 15.61
C SER A 235 14.33 -2.23 16.11
N ALA A 236 15.63 -2.55 16.13
CA ALA A 236 16.68 -1.62 16.55
C ALA A 236 16.81 -0.43 15.60
N ILE A 237 16.79 -0.68 14.28
CA ILE A 237 16.83 0.36 13.26
C ILE A 237 15.61 1.28 13.41
N VAL A 238 14.40 0.70 13.52
CA VAL A 238 13.14 1.43 13.69
C VAL A 238 13.15 2.32 14.93
N LEU A 239 13.59 1.78 16.07
CA LEU A 239 13.73 2.52 17.30
C LEU A 239 14.72 3.70 17.15
N GLY A 240 15.87 3.44 16.50
CA GLY A 240 16.91 4.44 16.29
C GLY A 240 16.44 5.62 15.45
N TYR A 241 15.88 5.38 14.25
CA TYR A 241 15.53 6.49 13.36
C TYR A 241 14.21 7.17 13.73
N ARG A 242 13.22 6.48 14.34
CA ARG A 242 11.98 7.12 14.78
C ARG A 242 12.14 7.88 16.09
N SER A 243 13.12 7.52 16.93
CA SER A 243 13.38 8.17 18.22
C SER A 243 12.09 8.38 19.05
N SER A 244 11.24 7.35 19.10
CA SER A 244 9.91 7.36 19.75
C SER A 244 8.84 8.28 19.13
N LYS A 245 9.00 8.75 17.89
CA LYS A 245 8.02 9.54 17.13
C LYS A 245 7.46 8.75 15.94
N TYR A 246 6.64 7.74 16.23
CA TYR A 246 6.02 6.90 15.20
C TYR A 246 4.82 7.63 14.56
N ILE A 247 3.98 8.23 15.40
CA ILE A 247 2.75 8.95 15.02
C ILE A 247 2.95 10.44 15.30
N ASP A 248 2.52 11.31 14.37
CA ASP A 248 2.52 12.76 14.59
C ASP A 248 1.42 13.12 15.59
N THR A 249 1.81 13.66 16.75
CA THR A 249 0.90 14.07 17.83
C THR A 249 0.39 15.50 17.66
N GLY A 250 0.61 16.08 16.49
CA GLY A 250 0.25 17.45 16.13
C GLY A 250 -1.25 17.72 16.24
N PRO A 251 -1.65 18.97 16.55
CA PRO A 251 -3.05 19.33 16.59
C PRO A 251 -3.71 19.14 15.22
N VAL A 252 -4.78 18.33 15.18
CA VAL A 252 -5.66 18.19 14.02
C VAL A 252 -6.50 19.46 13.92
N ARG A 253 -6.03 20.46 13.18
CA ARG A 253 -6.75 21.74 13.01
C ARG A 253 -7.76 21.62 11.88
N GLY A 254 -9.05 21.71 12.20
CA GLY A 254 -10.07 22.07 11.24
C GLY A 254 -9.90 23.54 10.80
N ALA A 255 -10.25 23.86 9.56
CA ALA A 255 -10.00 25.17 8.95
C ALA A 255 -10.65 26.38 9.68
N THR A 256 -11.52 26.15 10.68
CA THR A 256 -12.37 27.19 11.28
C THR A 256 -12.51 27.15 12.81
N ALA A 257 -11.81 26.29 13.55
CA ALA A 257 -12.03 26.14 15.00
C ALA A 257 -10.94 26.85 15.84
N SER A 258 -11.35 27.83 16.66
CA SER A 258 -10.48 28.57 17.60
C SER A 258 -10.14 27.80 18.88
N ALA A 259 -10.90 26.73 19.19
CA ALA A 259 -10.68 25.87 20.35
C ALA A 259 -10.55 24.40 19.94
N GLU A 260 -9.56 23.70 20.48
CA GLU A 260 -9.40 22.26 20.23
C GLU A 260 -10.53 21.46 20.89
N PRO A 261 -11.31 20.68 20.12
CA PRO A 261 -12.36 19.84 20.69
C PRO A 261 -11.76 18.78 21.61
N LEU A 262 -12.50 18.39 22.66
CA LEU A 262 -12.07 17.39 23.65
C LEU A 262 -11.59 16.09 23.01
N CYS A 263 -12.25 15.66 21.93
CA CYS A 263 -11.88 14.46 21.17
C CYS A 263 -10.51 14.58 20.48
N ALA A 264 -10.12 15.76 19.97
CA ALA A 264 -8.79 15.98 19.41
C ALA A 264 -7.69 15.94 20.48
N ARG A 265 -7.96 16.46 21.69
CA ARG A 265 -7.03 16.33 22.83
C ARG A 265 -6.90 14.89 23.29
N GLY A 266 -8.01 14.15 23.33
CA GLY A 266 -8.03 12.72 23.63
C GLY A 266 -7.18 11.93 22.65
N LEU A 267 -7.34 12.20 21.34
CA LEU A 267 -6.54 11.59 20.28
C LEU A 267 -5.05 11.89 20.44
N SER A 268 -4.66 13.16 20.63
CA SER A 268 -3.25 13.53 20.82
C SER A 268 -2.62 12.85 22.06
N ARG A 269 -3.39 12.69 23.15
CA ARG A 269 -2.94 11.94 24.33
C ARG A 269 -2.77 10.45 24.02
N PHE A 270 -3.73 9.86 23.33
CA PHE A 270 -3.65 8.47 22.90
C PHE A 270 -2.41 8.23 22.01
N GLU A 271 -2.15 9.09 21.02
CA GLU A 271 -0.99 8.98 20.14
C GLU A 271 0.34 9.09 20.91
N LYS A 272 0.41 9.95 21.94
CA LYS A 272 1.59 10.05 22.82
C LYS A 272 1.82 8.76 23.60
N ILE A 273 0.77 8.19 24.18
CA ILE A 273 0.84 6.91 24.90
C ILE A 273 1.27 5.80 23.95
N LEU A 274 0.67 5.76 22.76
CA LEU A 274 0.98 4.78 21.73
C LEU A 274 2.45 4.87 21.30
N ASN A 275 2.99 6.06 21.09
CA ASN A 275 4.41 6.25 20.77
C ASN A 275 5.36 5.65 21.84
N VAL A 276 5.04 5.85 23.13
CA VAL A 276 5.81 5.27 24.24
C VAL A 276 5.68 3.75 24.26
N LEU A 277 4.45 3.24 24.12
CA LEU A 277 4.17 1.81 24.11
C LEU A 277 4.91 1.09 22.98
N LEU A 278 4.96 1.67 21.78
CA LEU A 278 5.69 1.12 20.64
C LEU A 278 7.20 1.02 20.91
N SER A 279 7.81 2.04 21.51
CA SER A 279 9.21 1.97 21.90
C SER A 279 9.47 0.88 22.94
N ILE A 280 8.58 0.72 23.92
CA ILE A 280 8.68 -0.36 24.92
C ILE A 280 8.61 -1.73 24.23
N LEU A 281 7.64 -1.94 23.34
CA LEU A 281 7.49 -3.21 22.62
C LEU A 281 8.73 -3.56 21.80
N LEU A 282 9.29 -2.59 21.08
CA LEU A 282 10.51 -2.80 20.29
C LEU A 282 11.71 -3.16 21.17
N ILE A 283 11.88 -2.49 22.31
CA ILE A 283 12.94 -2.82 23.28
C ILE A 283 12.75 -4.25 23.80
N LEU A 284 11.53 -4.64 24.15
CA LEU A 284 11.24 -5.98 24.65
C LEU A 284 11.49 -7.06 23.58
N ILE A 285 11.16 -6.80 22.32
CA ILE A 285 11.50 -7.70 21.20
C ILE A 285 13.02 -7.91 21.11
N ILE A 286 13.78 -6.82 21.16
CA ILE A 286 15.25 -6.87 21.12
C ILE A 286 15.80 -7.68 22.30
N LEU A 287 15.28 -7.45 23.51
CA LEU A 287 15.70 -8.17 24.71
C LEU A 287 15.41 -9.67 24.63
N LEU A 288 14.19 -10.07 24.23
CA LEU A 288 13.85 -11.49 24.06
C LEU A 288 14.69 -12.14 22.96
N ALA A 289 14.93 -11.44 21.86
CA ALA A 289 15.79 -11.93 20.80
C ALA A 289 17.24 -12.13 21.30
N ILE A 290 17.80 -11.21 22.09
CA ILE A 290 19.14 -11.37 22.67
C ILE A 290 19.19 -12.60 23.58
N VAL A 291 18.19 -12.81 24.43
CA VAL A 291 18.11 -13.98 25.31
C VAL A 291 18.13 -15.27 24.48
N GLU A 292 17.30 -15.36 23.45
CA GLU A 292 17.20 -16.53 22.57
C GLU A 292 18.49 -16.78 21.76
N LEU A 293 19.14 -15.73 21.26
CA LEU A 293 20.38 -15.86 20.50
C LEU A 293 21.56 -16.23 21.41
N HIS A 294 21.54 -15.78 22.67
CA HIS A 294 22.55 -16.14 23.65
C HIS A 294 22.45 -17.61 24.06
N THR A 295 21.23 -18.14 24.23
CA THR A 295 21.01 -19.55 24.56
C THR A 295 21.40 -20.48 23.41
N ALA A 296 21.21 -20.07 22.15
CA ALA A 296 21.62 -20.83 20.97
C ALA A 296 23.15 -20.81 20.72
N GLY A 297 23.84 -19.74 21.14
CA GLY A 297 25.27 -19.52 20.98
C GLY A 297 25.65 -18.90 19.61
N TRP A 298 26.46 -17.83 19.64
CA TRP A 298 26.80 -17.03 18.46
C TRP A 298 27.35 -17.82 17.24
N PRO A 299 28.22 -18.83 17.40
CA PRO A 299 28.70 -19.60 16.25
C PRO A 299 27.59 -20.38 15.54
N ASN A 300 26.63 -20.91 16.30
CA ASN A 300 25.48 -21.62 15.75
C ASN A 300 24.54 -20.64 15.05
N VAL A 301 24.27 -19.50 15.67
CA VAL A 301 23.46 -18.42 15.07
C VAL A 301 24.01 -18.01 13.70
N MET A 302 25.34 -17.82 13.58
CA MET A 302 25.97 -17.47 12.32
C MET A 302 25.88 -18.59 11.27
N ARG A 303 26.11 -19.84 11.68
CA ARG A 303 26.00 -21.01 10.80
C ARG A 303 24.58 -21.18 10.27
N ASP A 304 23.60 -21.09 11.15
CA ASP A 304 22.18 -21.30 10.87
C ASP A 304 21.61 -20.18 10.01
N SER A 305 21.99 -18.93 10.30
CA SER A 305 21.65 -17.78 9.47
C SER A 305 22.23 -17.90 8.05
N ALA A 306 23.49 -18.34 7.94
CA ALA A 306 24.11 -18.58 6.64
C ALA A 306 23.46 -19.75 5.89
N ALA A 307 23.05 -20.81 6.59
CA ALA A 307 22.33 -21.94 6.01
C ALA A 307 20.94 -21.52 5.51
N ALA A 308 20.22 -20.68 6.26
CA ALA A 308 18.93 -20.15 5.86
C ALA A 308 19.02 -19.23 4.63
N LEU A 309 20.07 -18.42 4.51
CA LEU A 309 20.30 -17.59 3.31
C LEU A 309 20.66 -18.42 2.07
N LYS A 310 21.28 -19.58 2.26
CA LYS A 310 21.66 -20.51 1.19
C LYS A 310 20.49 -21.41 0.74
N SER A 311 19.35 -21.37 1.43
CA SER A 311 18.19 -22.17 1.02
C SER A 311 17.71 -21.74 -0.38
N ALA A 312 17.39 -22.73 -1.22
CA ALA A 312 16.83 -22.46 -2.53
C ALA A 312 15.40 -21.93 -2.41
N THR A 313 15.03 -20.92 -3.21
CA THR A 313 13.65 -20.46 -3.33
C THR A 313 12.89 -21.29 -4.36
N ARG A 314 11.60 -21.55 -4.10
CA ARG A 314 10.73 -22.26 -5.04
C ARG A 314 10.21 -21.35 -6.15
N ILE A 315 10.28 -20.03 -5.98
CA ILE A 315 9.86 -19.06 -6.98
C ILE A 315 10.83 -19.12 -8.17
N PRO A 316 10.33 -19.27 -9.41
CA PRO A 316 11.19 -19.29 -10.59
C PRO A 316 11.97 -17.97 -10.73
N GLY A 317 13.14 -18.00 -11.36
CA GLY A 317 13.97 -16.80 -11.54
C GLY A 317 13.22 -15.63 -12.21
N VAL A 318 12.35 -15.93 -13.19
CA VAL A 318 11.47 -14.93 -13.82
C VAL A 318 10.50 -14.31 -12.81
N GLY A 319 10.02 -15.10 -11.84
CA GLY A 319 9.19 -14.62 -10.74
C GLY A 319 9.95 -13.66 -9.82
N LEU A 320 11.22 -13.94 -9.48
CA LEU A 320 12.06 -12.99 -8.74
C LEU A 320 12.28 -11.68 -9.52
N VAL A 321 12.47 -11.76 -10.84
CA VAL A 321 12.58 -10.55 -11.69
C VAL A 321 11.28 -9.75 -11.65
N ALA A 322 10.12 -10.40 -11.77
CA ALA A 322 8.82 -9.72 -11.67
C ALA A 322 8.61 -9.07 -10.29
N LEU A 323 8.93 -9.80 -9.22
CA LEU A 323 8.89 -9.32 -7.84
C LEU A 323 9.90 -8.20 -7.55
N GLY A 324 10.96 -8.06 -8.36
CA GLY A 324 11.86 -6.92 -8.30
C GLY A 324 11.37 -5.72 -9.11
N LEU A 325 10.92 -5.95 -10.34
CA LEU A 325 10.51 -4.89 -11.26
C LEU A 325 9.22 -4.18 -10.81
N LEU A 326 8.24 -4.94 -10.31
CA LEU A 326 6.96 -4.36 -9.91
C LEU A 326 7.13 -3.38 -8.74
N PRO A 327 7.72 -3.73 -7.58
CA PRO A 327 7.93 -2.78 -6.49
C PRO A 327 8.90 -1.64 -6.82
N LEU A 328 9.80 -1.83 -7.79
CA LEU A 328 10.73 -0.80 -8.24
C LEU A 328 10.03 0.34 -9.01
N PHE A 329 9.11 0.00 -9.93
CA PHE A 329 8.50 0.98 -10.82
C PHE A 329 7.06 1.36 -10.44
N TYR A 330 6.32 0.47 -9.78
CA TYR A 330 4.94 0.72 -9.41
C TYR A 330 4.76 1.97 -8.53
N PRO A 331 5.64 2.28 -7.56
CA PRO A 331 5.46 3.50 -6.76
C PRO A 331 5.47 4.78 -7.60
N LEU A 332 6.19 4.80 -8.73
CA LEU A 332 6.25 5.92 -9.66
C LEU A 332 4.95 6.08 -10.45
N THR A 333 4.28 4.97 -10.77
CA THR A 333 3.05 4.96 -11.57
C THR A 333 1.78 5.09 -10.73
N ASP A 334 1.88 4.83 -9.43
CA ASP A 334 0.75 4.81 -8.51
C ASP A 334 0.23 6.21 -8.18
N ILE A 335 -1.03 6.48 -8.56
CA ILE A 335 -1.69 7.75 -8.31
C ILE A 335 -1.75 8.13 -6.82
N THR A 336 -1.80 7.18 -5.88
CA THR A 336 -1.86 7.54 -4.45
C THR A 336 -0.59 8.28 -4.01
N ASN A 337 0.58 7.88 -4.52
CA ASN A 337 1.85 8.57 -4.26
C ASN A 337 1.88 9.97 -4.89
N TRP A 338 1.26 10.16 -6.05
CA TRP A 338 1.12 11.48 -6.68
C TRP A 338 0.23 12.42 -5.87
N LEU A 339 -0.93 11.94 -5.38
CA LEU A 339 -1.82 12.72 -4.52
C LEU A 339 -1.13 13.15 -3.22
N ARG A 340 -0.40 12.22 -2.60
CA ARG A 340 0.36 12.49 -1.37
C ARG A 340 1.55 13.43 -1.60
N LEU A 341 2.22 13.32 -2.74
CA LEU A 341 3.27 14.26 -3.13
C LEU A 341 2.69 15.67 -3.33
N ALA A 342 1.54 15.78 -3.98
CA ALA A 342 0.83 17.04 -4.16
C ALA A 342 0.34 17.64 -2.84
N ALA A 343 -0.18 16.83 -1.92
CA ALA A 343 -0.54 17.27 -0.57
C ALA A 343 0.68 17.84 0.18
N THR A 344 1.84 17.19 0.06
CA THR A 344 3.09 17.65 0.66
C THR A 344 3.59 18.94 0.01
N GLN A 345 3.46 19.09 -1.31
CA GLN A 345 3.80 20.34 -2.01
C GLN A 345 2.91 21.50 -1.58
N LYS A 346 1.59 21.28 -1.52
CA LYS A 346 0.62 22.30 -1.11
C LYS A 346 0.95 22.89 0.27
N GLU A 347 1.36 22.05 1.23
CA GLU A 347 1.76 22.48 2.58
C GLU A 347 3.12 23.20 2.57
N THR A 348 4.10 22.67 1.83
CA THR A 348 5.48 23.19 1.83
C THR A 348 5.70 24.36 0.86
N ALA A 349 4.67 24.77 0.12
CA ALA A 349 4.70 25.89 -0.84
C ALA A 349 5.12 27.23 -0.19
N ARG A 350 4.85 27.41 1.10
CA ARG A 350 5.19 28.62 1.88
C ARG A 350 6.59 28.58 2.52
N VAL A 351 7.25 27.42 2.47
CA VAL A 351 8.57 27.19 3.07
C VAL A 351 9.67 27.51 2.07
N GLU A 352 10.80 28.03 2.56
CA GLU A 352 11.99 28.32 1.74
C GLU A 352 12.43 27.09 0.91
N PRO A 353 12.91 27.27 -0.33
CA PRO A 353 13.26 26.16 -1.23
C PRO A 353 14.27 25.16 -0.65
N ARG A 354 15.27 25.64 0.11
CA ARG A 354 16.28 24.78 0.75
C ARG A 354 15.65 23.89 1.82
N GLN A 355 14.85 24.47 2.71
CA GLN A 355 14.12 23.73 3.75
C GLN A 355 13.09 22.77 3.14
N ARG A 356 12.36 23.19 2.10
CA ARG A 356 11.44 22.32 1.35
C ARG A 356 12.13 21.05 0.85
N SER A 357 13.32 21.20 0.27
CA SER A 357 14.09 20.06 -0.24
C SER A 357 14.54 19.09 0.86
N ALA A 358 14.83 19.59 2.05
CA ALA A 358 15.23 18.79 3.22
C ALA A 358 14.02 18.04 3.80
N VAL A 359 12.87 18.70 3.92
CA VAL A 359 11.61 18.08 4.37
C VAL A 359 11.22 16.92 3.46
N LEU A 360 11.23 17.13 2.14
CA LEU A 360 10.91 16.07 1.17
C LEU A 360 11.91 14.92 1.23
N ARG A 361 13.21 15.21 1.40
CA ARG A 361 14.24 14.17 1.58
C ARG A 361 13.96 13.32 2.82
N GLY A 362 13.60 13.93 3.94
CA GLY A 362 13.24 13.23 5.16
C GLY A 362 12.01 12.36 4.99
N VAL A 363 10.95 12.88 4.35
CA VAL A 363 9.71 12.14 4.08
C VAL A 363 9.96 10.90 3.23
N PHE A 364 10.64 11.05 2.08
CA PHE A 364 10.92 9.93 1.19
C PHE A 364 11.94 8.94 1.77
N GLY A 365 12.97 9.43 2.47
CA GLY A 365 13.98 8.56 3.09
C GLY A 365 13.38 7.64 4.14
N ILE A 366 12.55 8.19 5.03
CA ILE A 366 11.87 7.40 6.06
C ILE A 366 10.83 6.49 5.41
N TYR A 367 10.02 6.98 4.47
CA TYR A 367 9.03 6.16 3.77
C TYR A 367 9.67 4.94 3.07
N ALA A 368 10.79 5.15 2.36
CA ALA A 368 11.53 4.09 1.69
C ALA A 368 12.08 3.05 2.69
N ALA A 369 12.81 3.52 3.71
CA ALA A 369 13.48 2.64 4.65
C ALA A 369 12.47 1.86 5.50
N GLU A 370 11.50 2.55 6.07
CA GLU A 370 10.53 1.98 7.01
C GLU A 370 9.63 0.95 6.33
N THR A 371 9.11 1.25 5.14
CA THR A 371 8.28 0.28 4.42
C THR A 371 9.07 -0.98 4.09
N SER A 372 10.32 -0.84 3.63
CA SER A 372 11.20 -1.98 3.32
C SER A 372 11.47 -2.83 4.57
N LEU A 373 11.72 -2.19 5.71
CA LEU A 373 11.93 -2.88 6.97
C LEU A 373 10.65 -3.58 7.44
N MET A 374 9.48 -2.97 7.31
CA MET A 374 8.22 -3.54 7.74
C MET A 374 7.75 -4.71 6.85
N LEU A 375 7.99 -4.64 5.54
CA LEU A 375 7.74 -5.79 4.64
C LEU A 375 8.63 -6.99 5.02
N LEU A 376 9.91 -6.74 5.28
CA LEU A 376 10.83 -7.78 5.76
C LEU A 376 10.40 -8.30 7.14
N PHE A 377 10.01 -7.42 8.05
CA PHE A 377 9.54 -7.78 9.39
C PHE A 377 8.28 -8.64 9.35
N MET A 378 7.32 -8.36 8.46
CA MET A 378 6.13 -9.20 8.26
C MET A 378 6.49 -10.62 7.79
N CYS A 379 7.52 -10.76 6.96
CA CYS A 379 8.06 -12.07 6.60
C CYS A 379 8.71 -12.77 7.80
N MET A 380 9.54 -12.07 8.58
CA MET A 380 10.14 -12.65 9.79
C MET A 380 9.09 -13.05 10.82
N PHE A 381 8.02 -12.26 10.95
CA PHE A 381 6.87 -12.58 11.79
C PHE A 381 6.23 -13.91 11.40
N GLY A 382 6.08 -14.19 10.10
CA GLY A 382 5.59 -15.49 9.62
C GLY A 382 6.49 -16.66 10.01
N ALA A 383 7.81 -16.48 9.94
CA ALA A 383 8.78 -17.49 10.39
C ALA A 383 8.67 -17.74 11.91
N ILE A 384 8.66 -16.67 12.72
CA ILE A 384 8.53 -16.75 14.17
C ILE A 384 7.18 -17.38 14.58
N ALA A 385 6.10 -17.06 13.86
CA ALA A 385 4.78 -17.65 14.09
C ALA A 385 4.78 -19.16 13.84
N ALA A 386 5.37 -19.60 12.72
CA ALA A 386 5.45 -21.02 12.37
C ALA A 386 6.29 -21.81 13.38
N THR A 387 7.38 -21.24 13.88
CA THR A 387 8.25 -21.89 14.89
C THR A 387 7.62 -21.91 16.28
N ALA A 388 6.96 -20.83 16.69
CA ALA A 388 6.34 -20.73 18.01
C ALA A 388 5.13 -21.66 18.19
N VAL A 389 4.36 -21.90 17.13
CA VAL A 389 3.11 -22.70 17.19
C VAL A 389 3.26 -24.07 16.50
N ALA A 390 4.46 -24.40 16.01
CA ALA A 390 4.75 -25.64 15.29
C ALA A 390 3.75 -25.91 14.15
N THR A 391 3.43 -24.87 13.37
CA THR A 391 2.52 -24.98 12.24
C THR A 391 3.15 -25.86 11.16
N LYS A 392 2.55 -27.04 10.90
CA LYS A 392 3.04 -27.92 9.83
C LYS A 392 2.88 -27.22 8.48
N ALA A 393 3.94 -27.24 7.66
CA ALA A 393 3.90 -26.73 6.29
C ALA A 393 2.79 -27.44 5.50
N GLY A 394 1.87 -26.67 4.93
CA GLY A 394 0.69 -27.14 4.20
C GLY A 394 0.04 -25.98 3.41
N SER A 395 -1.03 -26.26 2.68
CA SER A 395 -1.63 -25.31 1.70
C SER A 395 -2.40 -24.13 2.31
N ASP A 396 -2.44 -23.94 3.62
CA ASP A 396 -3.20 -22.85 4.26
C ASP A 396 -2.57 -22.43 5.61
N ILE A 397 -1.27 -22.09 5.59
CA ILE A 397 -0.47 -21.77 6.80
C ILE A 397 -1.13 -20.71 7.70
N PRO A 398 -1.68 -19.58 7.19
CA PRO A 398 -2.33 -18.59 8.05
C PRO A 398 -3.61 -19.11 8.71
N LYS A 399 -4.40 -19.96 8.04
CA LYS A 399 -5.60 -20.56 8.65
C LYS A 399 -5.19 -21.57 9.72
N ALA A 400 -4.17 -22.39 9.44
CA ALA A 400 -3.63 -23.33 10.41
C ALA A 400 -3.08 -22.60 11.65
N PHE A 401 -2.38 -21.49 11.47
CA PHE A 401 -1.89 -20.65 12.56
C PHE A 401 -3.04 -20.12 13.44
N VAL A 402 -4.10 -19.56 12.83
CA VAL A 402 -5.29 -19.10 13.57
C VAL A 402 -5.96 -20.25 14.32
N ALA A 403 -6.14 -21.41 13.67
CA ALA A 403 -6.75 -22.57 14.29
C ALA A 403 -5.93 -23.09 15.48
N GLN A 404 -4.61 -23.10 15.36
CA GLN A 404 -3.71 -23.53 16.44
C GLN A 404 -3.70 -22.54 17.61
N LEU A 405 -3.74 -21.23 17.36
CA LEU A 405 -3.88 -20.23 18.44
C LEU A 405 -5.21 -20.37 19.19
N ILE A 406 -6.28 -20.72 18.49
CA ILE A 406 -7.58 -21.01 19.10
C ILE A 406 -7.51 -22.30 19.94
N ALA A 407 -6.84 -23.33 19.43
CA ALA A 407 -6.71 -24.62 20.10
C ALA A 407 -5.78 -24.59 21.33
N ALA A 408 -4.80 -23.68 21.37
CA ALA A 408 -3.84 -23.57 22.46
C ALA A 408 -4.44 -23.09 23.79
N ASP A 409 -5.66 -22.55 23.76
CA ASP A 409 -6.52 -22.17 24.91
C ASP A 409 -5.77 -21.50 26.10
N ASN A 410 -4.88 -20.55 25.78
CA ASN A 410 -4.13 -19.79 26.78
C ASN A 410 -4.21 -18.29 26.51
N ALA A 411 -4.04 -17.50 27.57
CA ALA A 411 -4.18 -16.04 27.51
C ALA A 411 -3.23 -15.39 26.49
N ALA A 412 -1.99 -15.87 26.38
CA ALA A 412 -1.01 -15.35 25.43
C ALA A 412 -1.45 -15.58 23.97
N SER A 413 -2.01 -16.75 23.66
CA SER A 413 -2.50 -17.09 22.33
C SER A 413 -3.75 -16.30 21.96
N VAL A 414 -4.66 -16.07 22.91
CA VAL A 414 -5.84 -15.21 22.73
C VAL A 414 -5.43 -13.76 22.45
N VAL A 415 -4.47 -13.21 23.21
CA VAL A 415 -3.97 -11.85 22.97
C VAL A 415 -3.22 -11.77 21.64
N THR A 416 -2.39 -12.76 21.32
CA THR A 416 -1.67 -12.83 20.03
C THR A 416 -2.64 -12.84 18.85
N LEU A 417 -3.68 -13.68 18.91
CA LEU A 417 -4.73 -13.72 17.89
C LEU A 417 -5.46 -12.37 17.79
N THR A 418 -5.84 -11.78 18.92
CA THR A 418 -6.53 -10.48 18.96
C THR A 418 -5.69 -9.39 18.29
N LEU A 419 -4.40 -9.31 18.63
CA LEU A 419 -3.46 -8.37 18.02
C LEU A 419 -3.29 -8.65 16.53
N PHE A 420 -3.08 -9.91 16.13
CA PHE A 420 -2.98 -10.28 14.72
C PHE A 420 -4.21 -9.87 13.90
N LEU A 421 -5.42 -10.04 14.44
CA LEU A 421 -6.65 -9.58 13.79
C LEU A 421 -6.73 -8.06 13.68
N ILE A 422 -6.31 -7.31 14.71
CA ILE A 422 -6.18 -5.86 14.61
C ILE A 422 -5.22 -5.48 13.47
N CYS A 423 -4.09 -6.19 13.33
CA CYS A 423 -3.15 -5.95 12.22
C CYS A 423 -3.85 -6.13 10.86
N VAL A 424 -4.54 -7.27 10.67
CA VAL A 424 -5.27 -7.58 9.43
C VAL A 424 -6.31 -6.50 9.10
N PHE A 425 -7.13 -6.09 10.08
CA PHE A 425 -8.15 -5.08 9.85
C PHE A 425 -7.56 -3.69 9.57
N MET A 426 -6.51 -3.28 10.29
CA MET A 426 -5.87 -1.97 10.08
C MET A 426 -5.26 -1.85 8.69
N VAL A 427 -4.61 -2.92 8.22
CA VAL A 427 -3.99 -2.98 6.90
C VAL A 427 -5.07 -2.95 5.81
N ALA A 428 -6.13 -3.73 5.95
CA ALA A 428 -7.23 -3.73 4.99
C ALA A 428 -7.91 -2.35 4.91
N LEU A 429 -8.19 -1.72 6.06
CA LEU A 429 -8.83 -0.40 6.10
C LEU A 429 -7.93 0.71 5.53
N SER A 430 -6.61 0.68 5.76
CA SER A 430 -5.68 1.69 5.21
C SER A 430 -5.54 1.60 3.70
N THR A 431 -5.43 0.37 3.19
CA THR A 431 -5.19 0.10 1.77
C THR A 431 -6.43 0.39 0.96
N MET A 432 -7.57 -0.16 1.36
CA MET A 432 -8.85 0.02 0.69
C MET A 432 -9.29 1.49 0.69
N SER A 433 -9.16 2.22 1.81
CA SER A 433 -9.56 3.64 1.86
C SER A 433 -8.71 4.54 0.97
N ALA A 434 -7.39 4.29 0.89
CA ALA A 434 -6.51 5.00 -0.01
C ALA A 434 -6.76 4.67 -1.49
N MET A 435 -6.96 3.39 -1.83
CA MET A 435 -7.33 2.98 -3.21
C MET A 435 -8.65 3.60 -3.64
N PHE A 436 -9.66 3.57 -2.76
CA PHE A 436 -10.97 4.18 -3.04
C PHE A 436 -10.84 5.69 -3.27
N THR A 437 -10.04 6.39 -2.44
CA THR A 437 -9.80 7.83 -2.61
C THR A 437 -9.06 8.13 -3.91
N ALA A 438 -8.11 7.29 -4.31
CA ALA A 438 -7.42 7.38 -5.59
C ALA A 438 -8.35 7.18 -6.80
N CYS A 439 -9.27 6.21 -6.73
CA CYS A 439 -10.29 6.01 -7.76
C CYS A 439 -11.18 7.24 -7.91
N LEU A 440 -11.69 7.80 -6.79
CA LEU A 440 -12.50 9.01 -6.82
C LEU A 440 -11.76 10.22 -7.38
N SER A 441 -10.48 10.34 -7.03
CA SER A 441 -9.62 11.42 -7.56
C SER A 441 -9.40 11.26 -9.06
N THR A 442 -9.17 10.03 -9.54
CA THR A 442 -9.04 9.72 -10.98
C THR A 442 -10.34 10.04 -11.72
N VAL A 443 -11.50 9.69 -11.15
CA VAL A 443 -12.80 10.00 -11.75
C VAL A 443 -13.02 11.50 -11.81
N ARG A 444 -12.79 12.23 -10.70
CA ARG A 444 -13.04 13.69 -10.65
C ARG A 444 -12.10 14.46 -11.55
N TYR A 445 -10.81 14.19 -11.45
CA TYR A 445 -9.79 14.97 -12.17
C TYR A 445 -9.69 14.51 -13.61
N ASP A 446 -9.72 13.22 -13.94
CA ASP A 446 -9.38 12.79 -15.30
C ASP A 446 -10.59 12.38 -16.12
N VAL A 447 -11.47 11.53 -15.59
CA VAL A 447 -12.62 11.01 -16.35
C VAL A 447 -13.67 12.08 -16.59
N LEU A 448 -14.11 12.76 -15.52
CA LEU A 448 -15.13 13.80 -15.61
C LEU A 448 -14.66 15.00 -16.43
N GLU A 449 -13.41 15.42 -16.27
CA GLU A 449 -12.83 16.52 -17.05
C GLU A 449 -12.77 16.18 -18.55
N THR A 450 -12.44 14.93 -18.89
CA THR A 450 -12.34 14.51 -20.30
C THR A 450 -13.72 14.38 -20.96
N LEU A 451 -14.72 13.86 -20.23
CA LEU A 451 -16.08 13.68 -20.74
C LEU A 451 -16.90 14.98 -20.75
N TRP A 452 -16.66 15.84 -19.76
CA TRP A 452 -17.35 17.12 -19.57
C TRP A 452 -16.34 18.21 -19.20
N PRO A 453 -15.70 18.85 -20.19
CA PRO A 453 -14.71 19.90 -19.97
C PRO A 453 -15.23 21.10 -19.17
N GLU A 454 -16.55 21.34 -19.20
CA GLU A 454 -17.23 22.38 -18.39
C GLU A 454 -17.17 22.11 -16.88
N LEU A 455 -16.95 20.85 -16.48
CA LEU A 455 -16.80 20.43 -15.08
C LEU A 455 -15.33 20.43 -14.63
N ALA A 456 -14.41 20.93 -15.47
CA ALA A 456 -12.99 21.02 -15.15
C ALA A 456 -12.78 21.90 -13.89
N PRO A 457 -11.88 21.50 -12.97
CA PRO A 457 -11.68 22.23 -11.72
C PRO A 457 -11.28 23.71 -11.92
N GLY A 458 -10.46 24.01 -12.94
CA GLY A 458 -10.03 25.38 -13.26
C GLY A 458 -11.12 26.30 -13.80
N ASN A 459 -12.27 25.76 -14.25
CA ASN A 459 -13.40 26.52 -14.80
C ASN A 459 -14.60 26.60 -13.82
N ALA A 460 -14.40 26.22 -12.55
CA ALA A 460 -15.49 25.97 -11.62
C ALA A 460 -16.26 27.24 -11.19
N GLN A 461 -17.45 27.42 -11.76
CA GLN A 461 -18.52 28.22 -11.15
C GLN A 461 -19.20 27.38 -10.05
N ALA A 462 -19.83 28.04 -9.06
CA ALA A 462 -20.43 27.33 -7.92
C ALA A 462 -21.49 26.27 -8.32
N SER A 463 -22.19 26.47 -9.44
CA SER A 463 -23.17 25.52 -10.01
C SER A 463 -22.54 24.32 -10.73
N THR A 464 -21.37 24.48 -11.35
CA THR A 464 -20.67 23.37 -12.01
C THR A 464 -19.95 22.49 -10.99
N GLU A 465 -19.48 23.06 -9.88
CA GLU A 465 -18.86 22.30 -8.78
C GLU A 465 -19.86 21.39 -8.05
N SER A 466 -21.10 21.85 -7.83
CA SER A 466 -22.15 21.03 -7.20
C SER A 466 -22.53 19.83 -8.10
N THR A 467 -22.61 20.06 -9.41
CA THR A 467 -22.88 19.02 -10.41
C THR A 467 -21.76 17.99 -10.47
N ALA A 468 -20.50 18.44 -10.48
CA ALA A 468 -19.35 17.55 -10.49
C ALA A 468 -19.24 16.73 -9.19
N ARG A 469 -19.58 17.35 -8.04
CA ARG A 469 -19.67 16.66 -6.75
C ARG A 469 -20.74 15.58 -6.79
N HIS A 470 -21.93 15.88 -7.29
CA HIS A 470 -23.01 14.89 -7.41
C HIS A 470 -22.60 13.70 -8.29
N ARG A 471 -21.96 13.96 -9.44
CA ARG A 471 -21.45 12.88 -10.32
C ARG A 471 -20.35 12.04 -9.66
N SER A 472 -19.47 12.67 -8.88
CA SER A 472 -18.44 11.93 -8.12
C SER A 472 -19.05 11.04 -7.03
N LEU A 473 -20.18 11.44 -6.42
CA LEU A 473 -20.93 10.61 -5.48
C LEU A 473 -21.63 9.44 -6.18
N ILE A 474 -22.19 9.64 -7.36
CA ILE A 474 -22.75 8.53 -8.14
C ILE A 474 -21.65 7.53 -8.50
N ALA A 475 -20.50 8.02 -8.96
CA ALA A 475 -19.35 7.17 -9.28
C ALA A 475 -18.82 6.41 -8.06
N SER A 476 -18.85 7.01 -6.86
CA SER A 476 -18.44 6.33 -5.63
C SER A 476 -19.37 5.18 -5.28
N VAL A 477 -20.69 5.40 -5.34
CA VAL A 477 -21.69 4.35 -5.11
C VAL A 477 -21.55 3.23 -6.15
N ALA A 478 -21.40 3.59 -7.42
CA ALA A 478 -21.19 2.61 -8.50
C ALA A 478 -19.92 1.78 -8.29
N LEU A 479 -18.82 2.40 -7.85
CA LEU A 479 -17.56 1.70 -7.57
C LEU A 479 -17.70 0.70 -6.42
N VAL A 480 -18.40 1.06 -5.34
CA VAL A 480 -18.65 0.15 -4.21
C VAL A 480 -19.51 -1.04 -4.66
N LEU A 481 -20.59 -0.78 -5.40
CA LEU A 481 -21.46 -1.83 -5.92
C LEU A 481 -20.70 -2.76 -6.86
N ALA A 482 -19.92 -2.22 -7.80
CA ALA A 482 -19.10 -3.01 -8.70
C ALA A 482 -18.08 -3.87 -7.95
N ALA A 483 -17.42 -3.31 -6.93
CA ALA A 483 -16.45 -4.05 -6.13
C ALA A 483 -17.11 -5.15 -5.31
N ALA A 484 -18.28 -4.89 -4.73
CA ALA A 484 -19.09 -5.89 -4.02
C ALA A 484 -19.51 -7.03 -4.95
N THR A 485 -20.03 -6.71 -6.14
CA THR A 485 -20.41 -7.72 -7.15
C THR A 485 -19.21 -8.52 -7.62
N ALA A 486 -18.10 -7.87 -7.96
CA ALA A 486 -16.89 -8.54 -8.39
C ALA A 486 -16.29 -9.42 -7.29
N PHE A 487 -16.34 -8.99 -6.03
CA PHE A 487 -15.96 -9.82 -4.90
C PHE A 487 -16.84 -11.07 -4.80
N CYS A 488 -18.17 -10.94 -4.85
CA CYS A 488 -19.07 -12.09 -4.77
C CYS A 488 -18.84 -13.08 -5.92
N ILE A 489 -18.64 -12.58 -7.15
CA ILE A 489 -18.32 -13.40 -8.32
C ILE A 489 -16.96 -14.08 -8.11
N ALA A 490 -15.91 -13.30 -7.88
CA ALA A 490 -14.55 -13.81 -7.75
C ALA A 490 -14.48 -14.85 -6.63
N ASP A 491 -15.10 -14.62 -5.49
CA ASP A 491 -15.10 -15.57 -4.38
C ASP A 491 -15.84 -16.87 -4.67
N THR A 492 -16.93 -16.81 -5.44
CA THR A 492 -17.70 -18.00 -5.82
C THR A 492 -16.96 -18.85 -6.86
N PHE A 493 -16.29 -18.20 -7.81
CA PHE A 493 -15.65 -18.87 -8.94
C PHE A 493 -14.16 -19.17 -8.73
N SER A 494 -13.49 -18.46 -7.82
CA SER A 494 -12.06 -18.60 -7.60
C SER A 494 -11.81 -19.54 -6.44
N GLN A 495 -11.41 -20.79 -6.72
CA GLN A 495 -10.72 -21.65 -5.74
C GLN A 495 -9.28 -21.17 -5.49
N ILE A 496 -9.00 -19.86 -5.63
CA ILE A 496 -7.64 -19.33 -5.56
C ILE A 496 -7.22 -19.31 -4.10
N ASP A 497 -6.15 -20.06 -3.81
CA ASP A 497 -5.45 -19.98 -2.55
C ASP A 497 -4.78 -18.60 -2.42
N PHE A 498 -5.29 -17.81 -1.48
CA PHE A 498 -4.81 -16.46 -1.17
C PHE A 498 -3.32 -16.42 -0.79
N THR A 499 -2.79 -17.55 -0.33
CA THR A 499 -1.39 -17.68 0.08
C THR A 499 -0.49 -18.26 -1.00
N GLY A 500 -1.07 -18.68 -2.12
CA GLY A 500 -0.36 -19.26 -3.24
C GLY A 500 0.42 -18.22 -4.05
N SER A 501 1.53 -18.68 -4.64
CA SER A 501 2.33 -17.91 -5.59
C SER A 501 1.52 -17.42 -6.80
N THR A 502 0.54 -18.21 -7.23
CA THR A 502 -0.44 -17.88 -8.27
C THR A 502 -1.21 -16.58 -7.98
N PHE A 503 -1.67 -16.38 -6.74
CA PHE A 503 -2.44 -15.19 -6.38
C PHE A 503 -1.58 -13.92 -6.50
N VAL A 504 -0.34 -14.00 -6.04
CA VAL A 504 0.65 -12.92 -6.17
C VAL A 504 0.96 -12.63 -7.63
N ALA A 505 1.16 -13.67 -8.44
CA ALA A 505 1.46 -13.55 -9.85
C ALA A 505 0.28 -12.94 -10.63
N LEU A 506 -0.96 -13.32 -10.29
CA LEU A 506 -2.19 -12.77 -10.88
C LEU A 506 -2.32 -11.28 -10.59
N LEU A 507 -2.14 -10.86 -9.33
CA LEU A 507 -2.21 -9.45 -8.96
C LEU A 507 -1.08 -8.64 -9.60
N SER A 508 0.12 -9.23 -9.71
CA SER A 508 1.25 -8.61 -10.39
C SER A 508 0.95 -8.37 -11.87
N ALA A 509 0.30 -9.33 -12.52
CA ALA A 509 -0.15 -9.21 -13.89
C ALA A 509 -1.24 -8.13 -14.05
N LEU A 510 -2.18 -8.03 -13.11
CA LEU A 510 -3.21 -6.98 -13.10
C LEU A 510 -2.62 -5.58 -12.86
N CYS A 511 -1.57 -5.47 -12.04
CA CYS A 511 -0.82 -4.22 -11.86
C CYS A 511 -0.10 -3.74 -13.13
N CYS A 512 0.07 -4.61 -14.14
CA CYS A 512 0.72 -4.24 -15.39
C CYS A 512 -0.02 -3.14 -16.16
N ALA A 513 -1.33 -2.99 -15.95
CA ALA A 513 -2.11 -1.90 -16.52
C ALA A 513 -1.56 -0.52 -16.10
N GLN A 514 -1.21 -0.33 -14.82
CA GLN A 514 -0.54 0.90 -14.34
C GLN A 514 0.97 0.89 -14.62
N LEU A 515 1.63 -0.27 -14.53
CA LEU A 515 3.06 -0.38 -14.78
C LEU A 515 3.44 0.06 -16.21
N SER A 516 2.51 -0.05 -17.16
CA SER A 516 2.64 0.42 -18.55
C SER A 516 2.99 1.92 -18.65
N PHE A 517 2.79 2.69 -17.59
CA PHE A 517 3.10 4.13 -17.56
C PHE A 517 4.60 4.39 -17.38
N ALA A 518 5.33 3.45 -16.78
CA ALA A 518 6.72 3.65 -16.38
C ALA A 518 7.63 4.09 -17.53
N PRO A 519 7.57 3.49 -18.75
CA PRO A 519 8.38 3.95 -19.88
C PRO A 519 8.12 5.42 -20.27
N LEU A 520 6.86 5.87 -20.25
CA LEU A 520 6.49 7.24 -20.60
C LEU A 520 6.93 8.25 -19.53
N ILE A 521 6.73 7.92 -18.25
CA ILE A 521 7.15 8.77 -17.14
C ILE A 521 8.68 8.91 -17.10
N LEU A 522 9.39 7.78 -17.13
CA LEU A 522 10.86 7.77 -17.11
C LEU A 522 11.45 8.44 -18.34
N GLY A 523 10.88 8.18 -19.53
CA GLY A 523 11.28 8.80 -20.78
C GLY A 523 11.14 10.32 -20.74
N ALA A 524 10.02 10.84 -20.24
CA ALA A 524 9.79 12.28 -20.12
C ALA A 524 10.73 12.95 -19.10
N ILE A 525 11.00 12.29 -17.97
CA ILE A 525 11.83 12.83 -16.89
C ILE A 525 13.32 12.83 -17.26
N LEU A 526 13.85 11.71 -17.75
CA LEU A 526 15.24 11.61 -18.22
C LEU A 526 15.49 12.46 -19.48
N GLY A 527 14.39 12.82 -20.16
CA GLY A 527 14.34 13.62 -21.36
C GLY A 527 14.78 15.07 -21.26
N ARG A 528 14.69 15.67 -20.08
CA ARG A 528 14.88 17.12 -19.86
C ARG A 528 16.34 17.59 -19.80
N LYS A 529 17.33 16.70 -19.81
CA LYS A 529 18.75 17.09 -19.87
C LYS A 529 19.11 17.65 -21.26
N PRO A 530 20.07 18.59 -21.41
CA PRO A 530 20.55 19.00 -22.72
C PRO A 530 21.14 17.77 -23.45
N GLY A 531 20.62 17.46 -24.64
CA GLY A 531 20.88 16.19 -25.37
C GLY A 531 19.94 15.03 -25.01
N GLY A 532 18.96 15.27 -24.16
CA GLY A 532 18.05 14.30 -23.58
C GLY A 532 16.90 13.85 -24.46
N VAL A 533 16.29 12.78 -23.97
CA VAL A 533 15.22 11.97 -24.55
C VAL A 533 13.86 12.75 -24.56
N ARG A 534 13.55 13.58 -25.59
CA ARG A 534 12.27 14.34 -25.83
C ARG A 534 10.89 13.60 -25.77
N SER A 535 9.78 14.32 -25.71
CA SER A 535 8.41 13.74 -25.80
C SER A 535 8.18 12.80 -27.02
N VAL A 536 7.26 11.84 -26.91
CA VAL A 536 6.68 11.09 -28.05
C VAL A 536 5.34 11.71 -28.48
N SER A 537 4.89 11.41 -29.70
CA SER A 537 3.58 11.87 -30.17
C SER A 537 2.42 11.21 -29.39
N PRO A 538 1.23 11.84 -29.31
CA PRO A 538 0.09 11.28 -28.59
C PRO A 538 -0.29 9.86 -29.03
N ARG A 539 -0.22 9.59 -30.35
CA ARG A 539 -0.51 8.28 -30.93
C ARG A 539 0.45 7.22 -30.40
N TRP A 540 1.75 7.53 -30.39
CA TRP A 540 2.76 6.62 -29.84
C TRP A 540 2.58 6.43 -28.33
N ALA A 541 2.24 7.47 -27.58
CA ALA A 541 1.95 7.34 -26.15
C ALA A 541 0.79 6.37 -25.89
N MET A 542 -0.31 6.46 -26.65
CA MET A 542 -1.42 5.50 -26.53
C MET A 542 -1.00 4.07 -26.87
N ILE A 543 -0.23 3.86 -27.94
CA ILE A 543 0.27 2.54 -28.34
C ILE A 543 1.13 1.93 -27.22
N ILE A 544 2.00 2.72 -26.60
CA ILE A 544 2.87 2.28 -25.50
C ILE A 544 2.05 1.88 -24.27
N LEU A 545 1.04 2.68 -23.89
CA LEU A 545 0.13 2.36 -22.78
C LEU A 545 -0.65 1.06 -23.03
N VAL A 546 -1.30 0.96 -24.19
CA VAL A 546 -2.17 -0.17 -24.53
C VAL A 546 -1.36 -1.45 -24.70
N SER A 547 -0.21 -1.40 -25.35
CA SER A 547 0.65 -2.59 -25.52
C SER A 547 1.10 -3.17 -24.18
N GLY A 548 1.62 -2.33 -23.27
CA GLY A 548 2.02 -2.78 -21.93
C GLY A 548 0.84 -3.38 -21.15
N ALA A 549 -0.32 -2.73 -21.15
CA ALA A 549 -1.51 -3.24 -20.48
C ALA A 549 -2.01 -4.56 -21.07
N VAL A 550 -2.07 -4.67 -22.40
CA VAL A 550 -2.52 -5.88 -23.12
C VAL A 550 -1.60 -7.06 -22.83
N THR A 551 -0.27 -6.86 -22.74
CA THR A 551 0.63 -7.97 -22.38
C THR A 551 0.33 -8.55 -21.00
N GLY A 552 0.01 -7.71 -20.01
CA GLY A 552 -0.39 -8.17 -18.68
C GLY A 552 -1.71 -8.93 -18.69
N VAL A 553 -2.73 -8.40 -19.36
CA VAL A 553 -4.05 -9.05 -19.47
C VAL A 553 -3.95 -10.36 -20.27
N ALA A 554 -3.18 -10.39 -21.36
CA ALA A 554 -2.95 -11.58 -22.15
C ALA A 554 -2.28 -12.69 -21.33
N ALA A 555 -1.30 -12.35 -20.49
CA ALA A 555 -0.68 -13.31 -19.57
C ALA A 555 -1.69 -13.94 -18.60
N VAL A 556 -2.62 -13.14 -18.07
CA VAL A 556 -3.72 -13.65 -17.22
C VAL A 556 -4.64 -14.58 -18.00
N VAL A 557 -5.07 -14.18 -19.20
CA VAL A 557 -5.96 -15.00 -20.05
C VAL A 557 -5.31 -16.33 -20.42
N ILE A 558 -4.04 -16.31 -20.83
CA ILE A 558 -3.30 -17.54 -21.17
C ILE A 558 -3.16 -18.43 -19.93
N TYR A 559 -2.88 -17.85 -18.76
CA TYR A 559 -2.87 -18.62 -17.51
C TYR A 559 -4.22 -19.28 -17.22
N LEU A 560 -5.34 -18.56 -17.37
CA LEU A 560 -6.67 -19.12 -17.13
C LEU A 560 -7.00 -20.29 -18.08
N VAL A 561 -6.46 -20.29 -19.29
CA VAL A 561 -6.63 -21.38 -20.28
C VAL A 561 -5.67 -22.55 -20.04
N THR A 562 -4.41 -22.26 -19.68
CA THR A 562 -3.33 -23.27 -19.65
C THR A 562 -3.00 -23.80 -18.27
N GLY A 563 -3.34 -23.06 -17.20
CA GLY A 563 -2.92 -23.33 -15.83
C GLY A 563 -1.43 -23.10 -15.55
N VAL A 564 -0.65 -22.61 -16.53
CA VAL A 564 0.81 -22.48 -16.40
C VAL A 564 1.20 -21.16 -15.74
N GLU A 565 1.66 -21.22 -14.49
CA GLU A 565 2.01 -20.06 -13.66
C GLU A 565 3.11 -19.17 -14.27
N ALA A 566 4.01 -19.72 -15.09
CA ALA A 566 5.10 -18.99 -15.73
C ALA A 566 4.61 -17.79 -16.56
N TRP A 567 3.40 -17.87 -17.14
CA TRP A 567 2.80 -16.75 -17.87
C TRP A 567 2.54 -15.56 -16.97
N LEU A 568 2.00 -15.79 -15.76
CA LEU A 568 1.72 -14.71 -14.81
C LEU A 568 3.01 -14.01 -14.36
N TRP A 569 4.07 -14.76 -14.08
CA TRP A 569 5.37 -14.19 -13.71
C TRP A 569 6.03 -13.42 -14.86
N SER A 570 5.78 -13.81 -16.11
CA SER A 570 6.31 -13.10 -17.27
C SER A 570 5.64 -11.75 -17.55
N ALA A 571 4.46 -11.48 -16.95
CA ALA A 571 3.64 -10.32 -17.24
C ALA A 571 4.35 -8.97 -16.98
N SER A 572 4.93 -8.79 -15.79
CA SER A 572 5.59 -7.51 -15.45
C SER A 572 6.85 -7.24 -16.29
N PRO A 573 7.77 -8.22 -16.48
CA PRO A 573 8.87 -8.06 -17.41
C PRO A 573 8.41 -7.78 -18.85
N ALA A 574 7.40 -8.48 -19.35
CA ALA A 574 6.87 -8.29 -20.70
C ALA A 574 6.21 -6.92 -20.89
N CYS A 575 5.48 -6.43 -19.89
CA CYS A 575 4.86 -5.10 -19.91
C CYS A 575 5.90 -3.99 -20.01
N LEU A 576 6.94 -4.04 -19.16
CA LEU A 576 8.02 -3.05 -19.20
C LEU A 576 8.87 -3.18 -20.47
N GLY A 577 9.17 -4.40 -20.91
CA GLY A 577 9.94 -4.66 -22.12
C GLY A 577 9.25 -4.15 -23.38
N SER A 578 7.97 -4.49 -23.57
CA SER A 578 7.18 -4.05 -24.72
C SER A 578 7.01 -2.53 -24.76
N GLY A 579 6.62 -1.91 -23.64
CA GLY A 579 6.49 -0.46 -23.54
C GLY A 579 7.82 0.28 -23.75
N GLY A 580 8.92 -0.25 -23.20
CA GLY A 580 10.26 0.31 -23.36
C GLY A 580 10.76 0.24 -24.81
N VAL A 581 10.62 -0.90 -25.48
CA VAL A 581 11.00 -1.08 -26.89
C VAL A 581 10.19 -0.16 -27.79
N LEU A 582 8.87 -0.09 -27.61
CA LEU A 582 8.01 0.80 -28.40
C LEU A 582 8.34 2.28 -28.18
N PHE A 583 8.68 2.68 -26.95
CA PHE A 583 9.16 4.04 -26.67
C PHE A 583 10.44 4.38 -27.45
N ILE A 584 11.39 3.44 -27.52
CA ILE A 584 12.64 3.61 -28.29
C ILE A 584 12.34 3.71 -29.79
N ILE A 585 11.48 2.84 -30.33
CA ILE A 585 11.08 2.85 -31.75
C ILE A 585 10.36 4.15 -32.11
N ALA A 586 9.37 4.56 -31.32
CA ALA A 586 8.64 5.81 -31.50
C ALA A 586 9.60 6.98 -31.68
N ARG A 587 10.65 7.01 -30.86
CA ARG A 587 11.69 8.02 -30.93
C ARG A 587 12.59 7.94 -32.14
N ALA A 588 13.01 6.75 -32.54
CA ALA A 588 13.80 6.56 -33.74
C ALA A 588 13.04 7.08 -34.97
N THR A 589 11.73 6.83 -35.03
CA THR A 589 10.88 7.29 -36.14
C THR A 589 10.66 8.81 -36.14
N SER A 590 10.54 9.45 -34.98
CA SER A 590 10.38 10.91 -34.87
C SER A 590 11.66 11.73 -35.14
N ARG A 591 12.83 11.09 -35.24
CA ARG A 591 14.12 11.75 -35.52
C ARG A 591 14.52 11.77 -36.99
N ARG A 592 13.82 11.06 -37.88
CA ARG A 592 14.09 11.14 -39.33
C ARG A 592 13.50 12.44 -39.88
N PRO A 593 14.31 13.35 -40.45
CA PRO A 593 13.76 14.46 -41.23
C PRO A 593 13.00 13.88 -42.43
N ALA A 594 11.84 14.46 -42.71
CA ALA A 594 11.07 14.18 -43.92
C ALA A 594 11.85 14.67 -45.16
#